data_AF-A0A800N3H5-F1
#
_entry.id   AF-A0A800N3H5-F1
#
_cell.length_a   1.000
_cell.length_b   1.000
_cell.length_c   1.000
_cell.angle_alpha   90.00
_cell.angle_beta   90.00
_cell.angle_gamma   90.00
#
_symmetry.space_group_name_H-M   'P 1'
#
loop_
_entity.id
_entity.type
_entity.pdbx_description
1 polymer ?
#
loop_
_entity_poly.entity_id
_entity_poly.type
_entity_poly.pdbx_seq_one_letter_code
_entity_poly.pdbx_strand_id
1 'polypeptide(L)'
;MRPISRLQSLALARPWPLLWPAALLIVACAGPGQPSKDCLKAPPSDWASMHSAEFATFVRDLEQPLWDSTARPALLEASLGFGERALRATLLCAHEGARDEAPRISEHFLASLERRQTPPSRGESGNQITQAAALLLRPLTPDQSVRLMALVIGSDPHPDLAVRVECACTLLALKETRVAPFLIRVLRARTPAEKTNPPDWPRIDTLAWVKHRASRSLAEHLGIPDAFRPDGSWQHQIDEALKYERLLVETAGARH
;
A
#
# COMPACT_ATOMS: atom_id res chain seq x y z
N MET A 1 10.44 36.29 40.44
CA MET A 1 9.92 37.22 39.39
C MET A 1 10.56 36.84 38.05
N ARG A 2 9.74 36.66 37.01
CA ARG A 2 10.13 36.39 35.59
C ARG A 2 10.73 37.64 34.92
N PRO A 3 11.52 37.57 33.82
CA PRO A 3 11.12 37.10 32.47
C PRO A 3 12.15 36.20 31.75
N ILE A 4 11.81 35.05 31.15
CA ILE A 4 11.27 34.79 29.79
C ILE A 4 11.66 35.81 28.72
N SER A 5 12.62 35.43 27.86
CA SER A 5 12.89 35.91 26.47
C SER A 5 14.30 35.41 26.09
N ARG A 6 14.65 34.84 24.94
CA ARG A 6 14.02 34.48 23.67
C ARG A 6 14.90 33.33 23.13
N LEU A 7 14.41 32.10 23.08
CA LEU A 7 14.98 31.12 22.15
C LEU A 7 14.44 31.47 20.78
N GLN A 8 15.34 31.92 19.92
CA GLN A 8 15.07 32.17 18.52
C GLN A 8 14.45 30.93 17.89
N SER A 9 13.27 31.13 17.31
CA SER A 9 12.59 30.21 16.42
C SER A 9 13.48 29.93 15.20
N LEU A 10 14.38 28.96 15.32
CA LEU A 10 14.94 28.29 14.16
C LEU A 10 13.83 27.39 13.60
N ALA A 11 13.14 27.96 12.62
CA ALA A 11 12.34 27.34 11.59
C ALA A 11 12.37 25.80 11.62
N LEU A 12 11.41 25.21 12.32
CA LEU A 12 10.82 23.91 12.00
C LEU A 12 10.04 24.04 10.69
N ALA A 13 10.73 24.40 9.61
CA ALA A 13 10.18 24.49 8.28
C ALA A 13 10.59 23.24 7.50
N ARG A 14 9.81 22.18 7.73
CA ARG A 14 9.36 21.13 6.80
C ARG A 14 9.18 19.80 7.53
N PRO A 15 8.08 19.62 8.29
CA PRO A 15 7.63 18.29 8.61
C PRO A 15 6.98 17.72 7.33
N TRP A 16 7.60 16.68 6.77
CA TRP A 16 6.86 15.54 6.23
C TRP A 16 5.91 15.73 5.02
N PRO A 17 6.34 15.37 3.81
CA PRO A 17 5.45 14.93 2.73
C PRO A 17 4.85 13.54 3.01
N LEU A 18 4.34 13.26 4.23
CA LEU A 18 3.83 11.95 4.68
C LEU A 18 2.56 11.45 3.98
N LEU A 19 2.03 12.21 3.02
CA LEU A 19 0.66 12.05 2.54
C LEU A 19 0.51 12.18 1.01
N TRP A 20 1.59 12.17 0.21
CA TRP A 20 1.42 12.21 -1.25
C TRP A 20 0.84 10.92 -1.86
N PRO A 21 0.81 9.75 -1.20
CA PRO A 21 -0.10 8.66 -1.56
C PRO A 21 -0.96 8.15 -0.37
N ALA A 22 -1.54 9.06 0.40
CA ALA A 22 -2.99 8.94 0.55
C ALA A 22 -3.65 9.21 -0.83
N ALA A 23 -2.93 9.83 -1.77
CA ALA A 23 -3.25 10.01 -3.17
C ALA A 23 -2.86 8.78 -4.05
N LEU A 24 -3.78 7.96 -4.50
CA LEU A 24 -5.22 8.14 -4.52
C LEU A 24 -5.82 6.89 -3.88
N LEU A 25 -5.91 6.96 -2.55
CA LEU A 25 -6.98 6.42 -1.71
C LEU A 25 -8.20 6.42 -2.58
N ILE A 26 -8.62 5.20 -2.87
CA ILE A 26 -9.66 4.96 -3.82
C ILE A 26 -9.12 5.36 -5.22
N VAL A 27 -9.08 4.41 -6.16
CA VAL A 27 -9.63 4.68 -7.50
C VAL A 27 -11.12 5.00 -7.29
N ALA A 28 -11.38 6.09 -6.55
CA ALA A 28 -12.67 6.62 -6.16
C ALA A 28 -13.25 7.23 -7.39
N CYS A 29 -14.47 6.94 -7.78
CA CYS A 29 -15.42 5.92 -7.33
C CYS A 29 -16.22 5.52 -8.57
N ALA A 30 -15.61 5.62 -9.76
CA ALA A 30 -16.29 5.51 -11.03
C ALA A 30 -16.46 4.03 -11.34
N GLY A 31 -17.70 3.54 -11.21
CA GLY A 31 -18.10 2.18 -11.55
C GLY A 31 -17.79 1.81 -13.00
N PRO A 32 -18.24 0.64 -13.47
CA PRO A 32 -18.13 0.29 -14.88
C PRO A 32 -19.00 1.26 -15.70
N GLY A 33 -18.44 2.41 -16.09
CA GLY A 33 -18.96 3.19 -17.19
C GLY A 33 -18.95 2.29 -18.41
N GLN A 34 -20.11 2.09 -19.01
CA GLN A 34 -20.21 1.42 -20.30
C GLN A 34 -19.18 2.05 -21.24
N PRO A 35 -18.34 1.26 -21.94
CA PRO A 35 -17.42 1.82 -22.91
C PRO A 35 -18.25 2.55 -23.97
N SER A 36 -18.22 3.88 -23.95
CA SER A 36 -18.58 4.66 -25.13
C SER A 36 -17.56 4.30 -26.20
N LYS A 37 -18.03 4.08 -27.43
CA LYS A 37 -17.25 3.53 -28.54
C LYS A 37 -16.09 4.43 -29.02
N ASP A 38 -15.85 5.57 -28.38
CA ASP A 38 -15.01 6.63 -28.91
C ASP A 38 -13.75 6.92 -28.06
N CYS A 39 -12.62 6.51 -28.65
CA CYS A 39 -11.21 6.90 -28.43
C CYS A 39 -10.52 6.59 -27.08
N LEU A 40 -9.81 5.46 -27.06
CA LEU A 40 -8.60 5.26 -26.27
C LEU A 40 -7.62 6.43 -26.53
N LYS A 41 -7.15 7.10 -25.47
CA LYS A 41 -6.12 8.16 -25.57
C LYS A 41 -4.82 7.66 -24.96
N ALA A 42 -3.70 7.88 -25.64
CA ALA A 42 -2.37 7.68 -25.05
C ALA A 42 -2.17 8.61 -23.84
N PRO A 43 -1.37 8.23 -22.83
CA PRO A 43 -1.00 9.16 -21.78
C PRO A 43 -0.26 10.38 -22.40
N PRO A 44 -0.34 11.57 -21.78
CA PRO A 44 0.43 12.74 -22.20
C PRO A 44 1.91 12.37 -22.36
N SER A 45 2.56 12.81 -23.43
CA SER A 45 3.96 12.45 -23.70
C SER A 45 4.94 12.84 -22.58
N ASP A 46 4.55 13.81 -21.75
CA ASP A 46 5.27 14.35 -20.61
C ASP A 46 4.82 13.77 -19.26
N TRP A 47 4.00 12.70 -19.22
CA TRP A 47 3.48 12.10 -17.98
C TRP A 47 4.57 11.83 -16.92
N ALA A 48 5.77 11.44 -17.37
CA ALA A 48 6.90 11.14 -16.51
C ALA A 48 7.53 12.39 -15.85
N SER A 49 7.35 13.57 -16.46
CA SER A 49 7.95 14.85 -16.05
C SER A 49 6.94 15.91 -15.58
N MET A 50 5.63 15.65 -15.68
CA MET A 50 4.56 16.51 -15.15
C MET A 50 4.82 16.91 -13.68
N HIS A 51 4.21 17.98 -13.18
CA HIS A 51 4.25 18.25 -11.75
C HIS A 51 3.37 17.24 -10.99
N SER A 52 3.76 16.79 -9.78
CA SER A 52 3.07 15.70 -9.07
C SER A 52 1.60 16.00 -8.76
N ALA A 53 1.24 17.28 -8.57
CA ALA A 53 -0.15 17.70 -8.35
C ALA A 53 -1.00 17.66 -9.64
N GLU A 54 -0.38 18.00 -10.77
CA GLU A 54 -1.02 17.90 -12.09
C GLU A 54 -1.22 16.44 -12.46
N PHE A 55 -0.20 15.59 -12.21
CA PHE A 55 -0.29 14.17 -12.46
C PHE A 55 -1.40 13.52 -11.63
N ALA A 56 -1.52 13.86 -10.35
CA ALA A 56 -2.59 13.34 -9.49
C ALA A 56 -3.99 13.77 -9.98
N THR A 57 -4.11 15.01 -10.47
CA THR A 57 -5.38 15.49 -11.06
C THR A 57 -5.69 14.73 -12.35
N PHE A 58 -4.70 14.59 -13.23
CA PHE A 58 -4.82 13.83 -14.46
C PHE A 58 -5.28 12.38 -14.21
N VAL A 59 -4.65 11.66 -13.28
CA VAL A 59 -4.99 10.26 -12.95
C VAL A 59 -6.41 10.13 -12.37
N ARG A 60 -6.84 11.11 -11.56
CA ARG A 60 -8.20 11.13 -10.98
C ARG A 60 -9.28 11.39 -12.03
N ASP A 61 -8.98 12.23 -13.02
CA ASP A 61 -9.93 12.64 -14.06
C ASP A 61 -10.01 11.61 -15.22
N LEU A 62 -9.40 10.43 -15.05
CA LEU A 62 -9.50 9.33 -16.01
C LEU A 62 -10.87 8.66 -15.92
N GLU A 63 -11.80 9.13 -16.75
CA GLU A 63 -13.16 8.56 -16.85
C GLU A 63 -13.21 7.22 -17.60
N GLN A 64 -12.18 6.91 -18.39
CA GLN A 64 -12.07 5.67 -19.16
C GLN A 64 -10.66 5.09 -19.04
N PRO A 65 -10.47 3.78 -19.30
CA PRO A 65 -9.15 3.23 -19.51
C PRO A 65 -8.50 4.00 -20.66
N LEU A 66 -7.59 4.91 -20.33
CA LEU A 66 -6.49 5.22 -21.23
C LEU A 66 -5.80 3.85 -21.42
N TRP A 67 -5.62 3.29 -22.60
CA TRP A 67 -4.51 3.55 -23.52
C TRP A 67 -4.77 2.75 -24.79
N ASP A 68 -4.19 3.20 -25.91
CA ASP A 68 -3.86 2.28 -27.00
C ASP A 68 -2.89 1.21 -26.46
N SER A 69 -3.12 -0.05 -26.84
CA SER A 69 -2.30 -1.21 -26.45
C SER A 69 -0.80 -1.05 -26.77
N THR A 70 -0.46 -0.15 -27.69
CA THR A 70 0.91 0.18 -28.09
C THR A 70 1.75 0.88 -27.01
N ALA A 71 1.12 1.64 -26.09
CA ALA A 71 1.83 2.34 -25.00
C ALA A 71 2.11 1.44 -23.78
N ARG A 72 1.38 0.31 -23.66
CA ARG A 72 1.42 -0.59 -22.50
C ARG A 72 2.82 -1.17 -22.23
N PRO A 73 3.57 -1.70 -23.21
CA PRO A 73 4.89 -2.26 -22.93
C PRO A 73 5.84 -1.25 -22.29
N ALA A 74 5.81 0.01 -22.73
CA ALA A 74 6.65 1.07 -22.19
C ALA A 74 6.28 1.46 -20.75
N LEU A 75 4.99 1.44 -20.41
CA LEU A 75 4.52 1.69 -19.04
C LEU A 75 4.88 0.54 -18.10
N LEU A 76 4.64 -0.71 -18.53
CA LEU A 76 5.02 -1.88 -17.75
C LEU A 76 6.54 -1.93 -17.52
N GLU A 77 7.34 -1.63 -18.54
CA GLU A 77 8.80 -1.53 -18.39
C GLU A 77 9.18 -0.41 -17.41
N ALA A 78 8.58 0.78 -17.54
CA ALA A 78 8.84 1.89 -16.63
C ALA A 78 8.44 1.57 -15.18
N SER A 79 7.43 0.72 -14.98
CA SER A 79 6.97 0.31 -13.64
C SER A 79 7.91 -0.65 -12.91
N LEU A 80 8.93 -1.22 -13.59
CA LEU A 80 9.90 -2.12 -12.98
C LEU A 80 10.98 -1.39 -12.16
N GLY A 81 11.10 -0.07 -12.34
CA GLY A 81 12.13 0.72 -11.68
C GLY A 81 11.73 1.30 -10.31
N PHE A 82 12.48 2.30 -9.89
CA PHE A 82 12.24 3.07 -8.66
C PHE A 82 12.00 4.55 -8.96
N GLY A 83 11.53 5.28 -7.95
CA GLY A 83 11.30 6.71 -8.03
C GLY A 83 9.99 7.10 -8.73
N GLU A 84 9.88 8.39 -9.04
CA GLU A 84 8.62 9.00 -9.45
C GLU A 84 8.11 8.47 -10.79
N ARG A 85 9.01 8.24 -11.77
CA ARG A 85 8.63 7.66 -13.07
C ARG A 85 7.98 6.28 -12.90
N ALA A 86 8.55 5.41 -12.07
CA ALA A 86 8.03 4.07 -11.87
C ALA A 86 6.69 4.08 -11.13
N LEU A 87 6.56 4.92 -10.09
CA LEU A 87 5.30 5.13 -9.38
C LEU A 87 4.20 5.61 -10.33
N ARG A 88 4.48 6.62 -11.16
CA ARG A 88 3.52 7.16 -12.14
C ARG A 88 3.12 6.11 -13.16
N ALA A 89 4.08 5.34 -13.67
CA ALA A 89 3.79 4.24 -14.59
C ALA A 89 2.88 3.18 -13.94
N THR A 90 3.14 2.79 -12.70
CA THR A 90 2.28 1.88 -11.94
C THR A 90 0.89 2.45 -11.73
N LEU A 91 0.75 3.73 -11.39
CA LEU A 91 -0.56 4.37 -11.24
C LEU A 91 -1.34 4.34 -12.55
N LEU A 92 -0.69 4.64 -13.68
CA LEU A 92 -1.31 4.47 -14.99
C LEU A 92 -1.72 3.00 -15.16
N CYS A 93 -0.79 2.03 -15.13
CA CYS A 93 -1.08 0.60 -15.23
C CYS A 93 -2.23 0.13 -14.32
N ALA A 94 -2.33 0.65 -13.09
CA ALA A 94 -3.38 0.32 -12.13
C ALA A 94 -4.77 0.80 -12.57
N HIS A 95 -4.88 1.88 -13.34
CA HIS A 95 -6.11 2.40 -13.93
C HIS A 95 -6.53 1.69 -15.24
N GLU A 96 -5.79 0.67 -15.73
CA GLU A 96 -6.25 -0.13 -16.88
C GLU A 96 -7.51 -0.92 -16.50
N GLY A 97 -8.64 -0.62 -17.16
CA GLY A 97 -9.94 -1.27 -16.96
C GLY A 97 -10.36 -2.26 -18.06
N ALA A 98 -9.48 -2.62 -18.99
CA ALA A 98 -9.79 -3.66 -19.96
C ALA A 98 -9.84 -5.02 -19.25
N ARG A 99 -11.05 -5.56 -19.06
CA ARG A 99 -11.32 -6.81 -18.32
C ARG A 99 -10.47 -7.99 -18.80
N ASP A 100 -10.14 -8.04 -20.09
CA ASP A 100 -9.43 -9.15 -20.71
C ASP A 100 -7.91 -9.13 -20.45
N GLU A 101 -7.35 -7.98 -20.07
CA GLU A 101 -5.90 -7.78 -19.90
C GLU A 101 -5.49 -7.58 -18.44
N ALA A 102 -6.47 -7.41 -17.53
CA ALA A 102 -6.26 -7.33 -16.09
C ALA A 102 -5.38 -8.46 -15.52
N PRO A 103 -5.49 -9.74 -15.97
CA PRO A 103 -4.61 -10.79 -15.48
C PRO A 103 -3.13 -10.57 -15.80
N ARG A 104 -2.79 -9.96 -16.95
CA ARG A 104 -1.39 -9.72 -17.34
C ARG A 104 -0.74 -8.63 -16.50
N ILE A 105 -1.49 -7.60 -16.13
CA ILE A 105 -1.00 -6.53 -15.24
C ILE A 105 -0.79 -7.05 -13.83
N SER A 106 -1.75 -7.84 -13.31
CA SER A 106 -1.59 -8.49 -12.00
C SER A 106 -0.36 -9.38 -11.99
N GLU A 107 -0.14 -10.17 -13.04
CA GLU A 107 1.04 -11.02 -13.18
C GLU A 107 2.32 -10.19 -13.25
N HIS A 108 2.33 -9.08 -13.99
CA HIS A 108 3.49 -8.19 -14.07
C HIS A 108 3.83 -7.55 -12.72
N PHE A 109 2.84 -7.03 -12.00
CA PHE A 109 3.05 -6.46 -10.67
C PHE A 109 3.52 -7.51 -9.67
N LEU A 110 2.93 -8.70 -9.67
CA LEU A 110 3.35 -9.79 -8.80
C LEU A 110 4.79 -10.21 -9.12
N ALA A 111 5.12 -10.43 -10.40
CA ALA A 111 6.47 -10.78 -10.82
C ALA A 111 7.50 -9.69 -10.46
N SER A 112 7.12 -8.41 -10.54
CA SER A 112 7.94 -7.28 -10.10
C SER A 112 8.23 -7.36 -8.59
N LEU A 113 7.20 -7.57 -7.77
CA LEU A 113 7.33 -7.71 -6.32
C LEU A 113 8.16 -8.95 -5.93
N GLU A 114 8.05 -10.04 -6.68
CA GLU A 114 8.82 -11.28 -6.45
C GLU A 114 10.31 -11.14 -6.73
N ARG A 115 10.74 -10.10 -7.45
CA ARG A 115 12.17 -9.77 -7.56
C ARG A 115 12.76 -9.30 -6.23
N ARG A 116 11.93 -8.97 -5.23
CA ARG A 116 12.33 -8.62 -3.86
C ARG A 116 13.41 -7.54 -3.82
N GLN A 117 13.34 -6.60 -4.74
CA GLN A 117 14.35 -5.56 -4.84
C GLN A 117 14.19 -4.60 -3.66
N THR A 118 15.28 -4.41 -2.91
CA THR A 118 15.34 -3.38 -1.88
C THR A 118 15.45 -2.01 -2.55
N PRO A 119 14.54 -1.07 -2.25
CA PRO A 119 14.61 0.26 -2.84
C PRO A 119 15.87 1.00 -2.36
N PRO A 120 16.48 1.86 -3.20
CA PRO A 120 17.70 2.61 -2.84
C PRO A 120 17.53 3.49 -1.61
N SER A 121 16.31 3.97 -1.39
CA SER A 121 15.92 4.74 -0.24
C SER A 121 14.47 4.42 0.14
N ARG A 122 14.11 4.66 1.41
CA ARG A 122 12.72 4.50 1.86
C ARG A 122 11.72 5.35 1.07
N GLY A 123 12.16 6.50 0.52
CA GLY A 123 11.31 7.36 -0.31
C GLY A 123 10.97 6.73 -1.66
N GLU A 124 11.68 5.69 -2.07
CA GLU A 124 11.55 5.04 -3.37
C GLU A 124 10.75 3.73 -3.33
N SER A 125 10.36 3.24 -2.14
CA SER A 125 9.46 2.08 -1.99
C SER A 125 8.05 2.31 -2.55
N GLY A 126 7.68 3.56 -2.85
CA GLY A 126 6.33 3.96 -3.24
C GLY A 126 5.78 3.15 -4.42
N ASN A 127 6.61 2.89 -5.43
CA ASN A 127 6.22 2.09 -6.59
C ASN A 127 5.75 0.67 -6.21
N GLN A 128 6.55 -0.06 -5.45
CA GLN A 128 6.23 -1.43 -5.03
C GLN A 128 5.02 -1.49 -4.11
N ILE A 129 4.89 -0.52 -3.18
CA ILE A 129 3.69 -0.38 -2.35
C ILE A 129 2.45 -0.19 -3.23
N THR A 130 2.52 0.68 -4.24
CA THR A 130 1.41 0.91 -5.16
C THR A 130 1.11 -0.33 -6.01
N GLN A 131 2.11 -1.09 -6.46
CA GLN A 131 1.90 -2.37 -7.17
C GLN A 131 1.13 -3.36 -6.29
N ALA A 132 1.53 -3.53 -5.03
CA ALA A 132 0.85 -4.40 -4.07
C ALA A 132 -0.59 -3.98 -3.81
N ALA A 133 -0.85 -2.67 -3.68
CA ALA A 133 -2.19 -2.12 -3.49
C ALA A 133 -3.08 -2.30 -4.75
N ALA A 134 -2.51 -2.09 -5.94
CA ALA A 134 -3.23 -2.18 -7.21
C ALA A 134 -3.73 -3.60 -7.55
N LEU A 135 -3.14 -4.63 -6.92
CA LEU A 135 -3.63 -6.01 -7.02
C LEU A 135 -5.04 -6.19 -6.43
N LEU A 136 -5.47 -5.32 -5.49
CA LEU A 136 -6.83 -5.35 -4.94
C LEU A 136 -7.91 -5.00 -5.98
N LEU A 137 -7.56 -4.23 -7.00
CA LEU A 137 -8.49 -3.76 -8.04
C LEU A 137 -8.84 -4.86 -9.06
N ARG A 138 -8.26 -6.06 -8.92
CA ARG A 138 -8.30 -7.12 -9.92
C ARG A 138 -8.58 -8.47 -9.25
N PRO A 139 -9.28 -9.39 -9.92
CA PRO A 139 -9.39 -10.75 -9.42
C PRO A 139 -8.00 -11.41 -9.49
N LEU A 140 -7.53 -11.92 -8.35
CA LEU A 140 -6.33 -12.75 -8.29
C LEU A 140 -6.71 -14.21 -8.49
N THR A 141 -5.87 -14.96 -9.20
CA THR A 141 -5.97 -16.41 -9.20
C THR A 141 -5.57 -16.97 -7.83
N PRO A 142 -5.96 -18.23 -7.49
CA PRO A 142 -5.47 -18.89 -6.28
C PRO A 142 -3.94 -18.94 -6.21
N ASP A 143 -3.27 -19.20 -7.34
CA ASP A 143 -1.81 -19.21 -7.44
C ASP A 143 -1.20 -17.83 -7.12
N GLN A 144 -1.74 -16.76 -7.72
CA GLN A 144 -1.30 -15.40 -7.45
C GLN A 144 -1.50 -15.01 -5.97
N SER A 145 -2.58 -15.48 -5.35
CA SER A 145 -2.85 -15.24 -3.92
C SER A 145 -1.82 -15.96 -3.03
N VAL A 146 -1.44 -17.20 -3.37
CA VAL A 146 -0.39 -17.95 -2.67
C VAL A 146 0.97 -17.26 -2.79
N ARG A 147 1.33 -16.83 -4.00
CA ARG A 147 2.56 -16.09 -4.28
C ARG A 147 2.62 -14.75 -3.55
N LEU A 148 1.53 -13.98 -3.56
CA LEU A 148 1.42 -12.73 -2.80
C LEU A 148 1.55 -12.98 -1.29
N MET A 149 0.97 -14.06 -0.77
CA MET A 149 1.09 -14.44 0.64
C MET A 149 2.53 -14.84 1.01
N ALA A 150 3.25 -15.49 0.09
CA ALA A 150 4.66 -15.82 0.29
C ALA A 150 5.55 -14.58 0.45
N LEU A 151 5.19 -13.45 -0.19
CA LEU A 151 5.87 -12.17 0.03
C LEU A 151 5.65 -11.60 1.43
N VAL A 152 4.62 -12.03 2.16
CA VAL A 152 4.31 -11.55 3.51
C VAL A 152 4.89 -12.45 4.59
N ILE A 153 4.55 -13.75 4.54
CA ILE A 153 4.80 -14.75 5.59
C ILE A 153 5.46 -16.03 5.05
N GLY A 154 5.98 -16.01 3.83
CA GLY A 154 6.69 -17.15 3.25
C GLY A 154 8.07 -17.38 3.87
N SER A 155 8.78 -18.40 3.39
CA SER A 155 10.16 -18.69 3.80
C SER A 155 11.17 -17.63 3.40
N ASP A 156 10.85 -16.84 2.37
CA ASP A 156 11.64 -15.72 1.86
C ASP A 156 10.70 -14.53 1.58
N PRO A 157 10.26 -13.80 2.62
CA PRO A 157 9.33 -12.68 2.48
C PRO A 157 10.03 -11.47 1.85
N HIS A 158 9.25 -10.50 1.37
CA HIS A 158 9.79 -9.29 0.76
C HIS A 158 10.65 -8.50 1.78
N PRO A 159 11.85 -8.00 1.44
CA PRO A 159 12.73 -7.36 2.42
C PRO A 159 12.20 -6.02 2.96
N ASP A 160 11.42 -5.29 2.16
CA ASP A 160 10.78 -4.03 2.56
C ASP A 160 9.48 -4.29 3.36
N LEU A 161 9.44 -3.87 4.64
CA LEU A 161 8.28 -4.06 5.52
C LEU A 161 7.03 -3.33 5.02
N ALA A 162 7.18 -2.14 4.40
CA ALA A 162 6.03 -1.39 3.90
C ALA A 162 5.35 -2.14 2.75
N VAL A 163 6.14 -2.75 1.87
CA VAL A 163 5.63 -3.64 0.82
C VAL A 163 4.94 -4.87 1.43
N ARG A 164 5.55 -5.55 2.41
CA ARG A 164 4.91 -6.69 3.10
C ARG A 164 3.57 -6.33 3.73
N VAL A 165 3.49 -5.17 4.39
CA VAL A 165 2.25 -4.66 5.00
C VAL A 165 1.20 -4.40 3.94
N GLU A 166 1.54 -3.81 2.81
CA GLU A 166 0.57 -3.57 1.75
C GLU A 166 0.09 -4.87 1.11
N CYS A 167 0.98 -5.84 0.84
CA CYS A 167 0.60 -7.18 0.37
C CYS A 167 -0.37 -7.86 1.35
N ALA A 168 -0.10 -7.79 2.66
CA ALA A 168 -0.98 -8.33 3.69
C ALA A 168 -2.34 -7.62 3.73
N CYS A 169 -2.36 -6.30 3.54
CA CYS A 169 -3.61 -5.54 3.49
C CYS A 169 -4.44 -5.90 2.26
N THR A 170 -3.82 -6.05 1.10
CA THR A 170 -4.48 -6.52 -0.13
C THR A 170 -5.11 -7.90 0.07
N LEU A 171 -4.36 -8.86 0.63
CA LEU A 171 -4.86 -10.20 0.93
C LEU A 171 -6.03 -10.17 1.93
N LEU A 172 -5.90 -9.40 3.01
CA LEU A 172 -6.95 -9.29 4.02
C LEU A 172 -8.26 -8.69 3.46
N ALA A 173 -8.15 -7.70 2.56
CA ALA A 173 -9.28 -7.13 1.84
C ALA A 173 -9.95 -8.17 0.91
N LEU A 174 -9.16 -9.04 0.29
CA LEU A 174 -9.61 -10.21 -0.47
C LEU A 174 -10.07 -11.39 0.41
N LYS A 175 -10.26 -11.16 1.73
CA LYS A 175 -10.74 -12.12 2.73
C LYS A 175 -9.77 -13.28 3.03
N GLU A 176 -8.49 -13.15 2.67
CA GLU A 176 -7.44 -14.06 3.09
C GLU A 176 -6.96 -13.69 4.50
N THR A 177 -7.40 -14.43 5.52
CA THR A 177 -7.16 -14.08 6.94
C THR A 177 -5.85 -14.62 7.50
N ARG A 178 -5.15 -15.51 6.79
CA ARG A 178 -3.87 -16.10 7.26
C ARG A 178 -2.77 -15.06 7.47
N VAL A 179 -2.88 -13.88 6.86
CA VAL A 179 -1.93 -12.76 7.02
C VAL A 179 -2.22 -11.86 8.24
N ALA A 180 -3.38 -12.00 8.88
CA ALA A 180 -3.75 -11.13 10.01
C ALA A 180 -2.77 -11.21 11.19
N PRO A 181 -2.23 -12.39 11.60
CA PRO A 181 -1.22 -12.47 12.64
C PRO A 181 0.05 -11.65 12.34
N PHE A 182 0.45 -11.56 11.07
CA PHE A 182 1.56 -10.70 10.67
C PHE A 182 1.25 -9.21 10.90
N LEU A 183 0.05 -8.74 10.54
CA LEU A 183 -0.36 -7.36 10.80
C LEU A 183 -0.42 -7.05 12.30
N ILE A 184 -0.85 -8.00 13.14
CA ILE A 184 -0.80 -7.86 14.60
C ILE A 184 0.64 -7.74 15.12
N ARG A 185 1.60 -8.52 14.58
CA ARG A 185 3.03 -8.36 14.90
C ARG A 185 3.53 -6.96 14.54
N VAL A 186 3.10 -6.39 13.41
CA VAL A 186 3.45 -5.02 13.02
C VAL A 186 2.95 -4.00 14.04
N LEU A 187 1.73 -4.13 14.56
CA LEU A 187 1.21 -3.25 15.61
C LEU A 187 2.01 -3.34 16.91
N ARG A 188 2.45 -4.55 17.28
CA ARG A 188 3.24 -4.83 18.49
C ARG A 188 4.72 -4.44 18.38
N ALA A 189 5.24 -4.21 17.18
CA ALA A 189 6.64 -3.87 16.97
C ALA A 189 7.05 -2.62 17.78
N ARG A 190 8.26 -2.60 18.35
CA ARG A 190 8.80 -1.54 19.23
C ARG A 190 7.97 -1.28 20.50
N THR A 191 7.19 -2.25 20.94
CA THR A 191 6.56 -2.28 22.27
C THR A 191 7.17 -3.43 23.11
N PRO A 192 6.99 -3.46 24.44
CA PRO A 192 7.42 -4.61 25.25
C PRO A 192 6.87 -5.97 24.78
N ALA A 193 5.69 -5.98 24.16
CA ALA A 193 5.07 -7.19 23.60
C ALA A 193 5.81 -7.76 22.36
N GLU A 194 6.73 -7.01 21.75
CA GLU A 194 7.57 -7.51 20.66
C GLU A 194 8.43 -8.71 21.10
N LYS A 195 8.83 -8.77 22.37
CA LYS A 195 9.73 -9.82 22.90
C LYS A 195 9.17 -11.24 22.76
N THR A 196 7.85 -11.39 22.78
CA THR A 196 7.20 -12.70 22.67
C THR A 196 7.15 -13.21 21.23
N ASN A 197 7.23 -12.31 20.25
CA ASN A 197 7.27 -12.65 18.84
C ASN A 197 8.12 -11.61 18.07
N PRO A 198 9.46 -11.76 18.10
CA PRO A 198 10.37 -10.81 17.49
C PRO A 198 10.10 -10.63 15.99
N PRO A 199 10.36 -9.43 15.43
CA PRO A 199 10.24 -9.20 14.01
C PRO A 199 11.27 -10.00 13.22
N ASP A 200 10.87 -10.48 12.05
CA ASP A 200 11.76 -11.12 11.05
C ASP A 200 12.17 -10.15 9.93
N TRP A 201 11.98 -8.85 10.15
CA TRP A 201 12.37 -7.76 9.26
C TRP A 201 13.47 -6.89 9.89
N PRO A 202 14.27 -6.15 9.09
CA PRO A 202 15.27 -5.23 9.62
C PRO A 202 14.67 -4.21 10.58
N ARG A 203 15.48 -3.72 11.53
CA ARG A 203 15.05 -2.63 12.41
C ARG A 203 14.77 -1.37 11.59
N ILE A 204 13.59 -0.79 11.78
CA ILE A 204 13.13 0.42 11.08
C ILE A 204 12.96 1.55 12.09
N ASP A 205 13.52 2.72 11.79
CA ASP A 205 13.50 3.87 12.70
C ASP A 205 12.11 4.46 12.89
N THR A 206 11.27 4.41 11.84
CA THR A 206 9.91 4.95 11.88
C THR A 206 8.89 3.91 11.44
N LEU A 207 8.00 3.51 12.36
CA LEU A 207 6.94 2.53 12.11
C LEU A 207 5.55 3.15 11.96
N ALA A 208 5.41 4.47 12.09
CA ALA A 208 4.10 5.13 12.14
C ALA A 208 3.21 4.79 10.93
N TRP A 209 3.76 4.85 9.70
CA TRP A 209 3.00 4.54 8.49
C TRP A 209 2.57 3.07 8.43
N VAL A 210 3.49 2.13 8.63
CA VAL A 210 3.18 0.69 8.55
C VAL A 210 2.18 0.27 9.62
N LYS A 211 2.26 0.85 10.82
CA LYS A 211 1.31 0.58 11.90
C LYS A 211 -0.08 1.15 11.60
N HIS A 212 -0.17 2.39 11.13
CA HIS A 212 -1.46 2.97 10.71
C HIS A 212 -2.09 2.19 9.57
N ARG A 213 -1.29 1.75 8.59
CA ARG A 213 -1.80 0.98 7.46
C ARG A 213 -2.35 -0.39 7.92
N ALA A 214 -1.61 -1.07 8.79
CA ALA A 214 -2.01 -2.34 9.38
C ALA A 214 -3.28 -2.22 10.24
N SER A 215 -3.35 -1.23 11.14
CA SER A 215 -4.51 -1.04 12.03
C SER A 215 -5.77 -0.72 11.24
N ARG A 216 -5.68 0.17 10.25
CA ARG A 216 -6.80 0.52 9.39
C ARG A 216 -7.33 -0.70 8.64
N SER A 217 -6.45 -1.50 8.05
CA SER A 217 -6.83 -2.71 7.31
C SER A 217 -7.53 -3.73 8.21
N LEU A 218 -7.02 -3.94 9.42
CA LEU A 218 -7.66 -4.81 10.42
C LEU A 218 -9.02 -4.28 10.85
N ALA A 219 -9.13 -2.98 11.12
CA ALA A 219 -10.38 -2.33 11.51
C ALA A 219 -11.44 -2.42 10.40
N GLU A 220 -11.06 -2.15 9.15
CA GLU A 220 -11.91 -2.31 7.96
C GLU A 220 -12.39 -3.75 7.78
N HIS A 221 -11.48 -4.73 7.91
CA HIS A 221 -11.84 -6.15 7.81
C HIS A 221 -12.85 -6.58 8.89
N LEU A 222 -12.69 -6.07 10.11
CA LEU A 222 -13.54 -6.37 11.26
C LEU A 222 -14.82 -5.51 11.33
N GLY A 223 -14.95 -4.50 10.47
CA GLY A 223 -16.11 -3.59 10.48
C GLY A 223 -16.19 -2.70 11.71
N ILE A 224 -15.06 -2.30 12.30
CA ILE A 224 -14.99 -1.45 13.49
C ILE A 224 -14.20 -0.15 13.22
N PRO A 225 -14.39 0.91 14.02
CA PRO A 225 -13.55 2.10 13.93
C PRO A 225 -12.07 1.82 14.25
N ASP A 226 -11.15 2.45 13.50
CA ASP A 226 -9.71 2.43 13.81
C ASP A 226 -9.41 3.40 14.97
N ALA A 227 -9.12 2.84 16.14
CA ALA A 227 -8.72 3.59 17.34
C ALA A 227 -7.21 3.48 17.63
N PHE A 228 -6.44 2.79 16.78
CA PHE A 228 -5.03 2.58 17.01
C PHE A 228 -4.23 3.88 16.81
N ARG A 229 -3.31 4.15 17.75
CA ARG A 229 -2.42 5.33 17.72
C ARG A 229 -0.97 4.87 17.81
N PRO A 230 -0.16 4.95 16.73
CA PRO A 230 1.23 4.51 16.76
C PRO A 230 2.14 5.41 17.61
N ASP A 231 1.71 6.65 17.86
CA ASP A 231 2.32 7.62 18.77
C ASP A 231 1.74 7.55 20.20
N GLY A 232 0.73 6.70 20.42
CA GLY A 232 0.16 6.45 21.73
C GLY A 232 1.12 5.69 22.66
N SER A 233 0.73 5.57 23.93
CA SER A 233 1.51 4.79 24.91
C SER A 233 1.69 3.35 24.46
N TRP A 234 2.75 2.68 24.93
CA TRP A 234 2.93 1.24 24.66
C TRP A 234 1.73 0.42 25.09
N GLN A 235 1.12 0.74 26.23
CA GLN A 235 -0.07 0.07 26.73
C GLN A 235 -1.24 0.20 25.75
N HIS A 236 -1.51 1.42 25.24
CA HIS A 236 -2.54 1.64 24.20
C HIS A 236 -2.32 0.77 22.97
N GLN A 237 -1.08 0.75 22.46
CA GLN A 237 -0.74 -0.03 21.27
C GLN A 237 -0.92 -1.54 21.50
N ILE A 238 -0.58 -2.04 22.69
CA ILE A 238 -0.74 -3.44 23.08
C ILE A 238 -2.23 -3.79 23.23
N ASP A 239 -3.01 -2.94 23.90
CA ASP A 239 -4.44 -3.17 24.15
C ASP A 239 -5.25 -3.20 22.86
N GLU A 240 -5.02 -2.26 21.94
CA GLU A 240 -5.69 -2.26 20.64
C GLU A 240 -5.25 -3.46 19.77
N ALA A 241 -3.98 -3.85 19.80
CA ALA A 241 -3.52 -5.06 19.10
C ALA A 241 -4.18 -6.34 19.66
N LEU A 242 -4.32 -6.46 20.98
CA LEU A 242 -5.03 -7.58 21.63
C LEU A 242 -6.51 -7.59 21.30
N LYS A 243 -7.15 -6.41 21.24
CA LYS A 243 -8.55 -6.28 20.82
C LYS A 243 -8.76 -6.79 19.40
N TYR A 244 -7.92 -6.40 18.44
CA TYR A 244 -8.01 -6.94 17.08
C TYR A 244 -7.81 -8.46 17.05
N GLU A 245 -6.82 -8.98 17.78
CA GLU A 245 -6.55 -10.43 17.87
C GLU A 245 -7.76 -11.20 18.41
N ARG A 246 -8.41 -10.72 19.49
CA ARG A 246 -9.64 -11.35 20.02
C ARG A 246 -10.78 -11.37 19.00
N LEU A 247 -11.05 -10.23 18.36
CA LEU A 247 -12.13 -10.12 17.37
C LEU A 247 -11.90 -11.02 16.14
N LEU A 248 -10.64 -11.20 15.71
CA LEU A 248 -10.30 -12.14 14.64
C LEU A 248 -10.62 -13.59 15.01
N VAL A 249 -10.34 -13.99 16.25
CA VAL A 249 -10.66 -15.34 16.76
C VAL A 249 -12.17 -15.54 16.84
N GLU A 250 -12.91 -14.57 17.37
CA GLU A 250 -14.38 -14.62 17.45
C GLU A 250 -15.02 -14.72 16.06
N THR A 251 -14.53 -13.95 15.10
CA THR A 251 -15.03 -13.96 13.70
C THR A 251 -14.72 -15.28 12.99
N ALA A 252 -13.58 -15.91 13.30
CA ALA A 252 -13.24 -17.24 12.76
C ALA A 252 -14.11 -18.34 13.37
N GLY A 253 -14.39 -18.27 14.67
CA GLY A 253 -15.24 -19.23 15.38
C GLY A 253 -16.71 -19.17 15.00
N ALA A 254 -17.24 -17.99 14.67
CA ALA A 254 -18.64 -17.80 14.28
C ALA A 254 -19.00 -18.30 12.86
N ARG A 255 -18.02 -18.75 12.06
CA ARG A 255 -18.21 -19.25 10.69
C ARG A 255 -18.29 -20.78 10.60
N HIS A 256 -18.26 -21.47 11.73
CA HIS A 256 -18.43 -22.92 11.86
C HIS A 256 -19.76 -23.24 12.53
#